data_AF-A0A838P4R1-F1
#
_entry.id   AF-A0A838P4R1-F1
#
_cell.length_a   1.000
_cell.length_b   1.000
_cell.length_c   1.000
_cell.angle_alpha   90.00
_cell.angle_beta   90.00
_cell.angle_gamma   90.00
#
_symmetry.space_group_name_H-M   'P 1'
#
loop_
_entity.id
_entity.type
_entity.pdbx_description
1 polymer ?
#
loop_
_entity_poly.entity_id
_entity_poly.type
_entity_poly.pdbx_seq_one_letter_code
_entity_poly.pdbx_strand_id
1 'polypeptide(L)'
;MNAAFRYLVWRSARNRVARQLRQLRQPRYLAALVLGLGYLWIVVLQQRPTSLASVGVEAGLVELLAALAVLGAVLWSWLFGAERRALGFTPAEVTFLFSGPVTRRELIGFKLLKTQLVILLNAILWTVVLSHDRAGLSTWLRAVSVWVLLTTLSLHRLSATFVRTSLREQGWHGLPHRAASLLVVTVVLAAAGWSIAEAAPAIAASWSRGIAEFLGALRDAAHGTVPRALLYPFALAVRPVTAGTPAEWLSAMGPALTVLALHYVWVIRWDAAFEEAAAEASLRRAAALTDPRTGRIAGRPVSRSTPQLLRLKPEGWPGGAIVWKNFLAAVRFRRVRGGAIALGLAGVLLAVLSFYGEGTLAELAGWFTLTWAGVVLVVGPQWVRNDLRNDLLMLDLLRAYPLRGSTVVGAEVMASASVLTALQLSLLLLTFLAFLGNETLEPGLAARGALLLGAVVCLPLLNFHNVLIQNGAALLFPAWVQLGPSRAGGVEALGQSMLLIIGSAVLLSAILLLPLAAGSVVFLALRPHLGLWSLIPAVPAAAGLLALEGAVTVRWLGRVFERTEPGAALAVN
;
A
#
# COMPACT_ATOMS: atom_id res chain seq x y z
N MET A 1 -10.94 2.91 -33.48
CA MET A 1 -10.51 1.71 -32.72
C MET A 1 -11.15 0.48 -33.34
N ASN A 2 -10.34 -0.53 -33.66
CA ASN A 2 -10.77 -1.74 -34.39
C ASN A 2 -11.90 -2.51 -33.65
N ALA A 3 -12.88 -3.03 -34.39
CA ALA A 3 -13.97 -3.85 -33.86
C ALA A 3 -13.46 -5.12 -33.14
N ALA A 4 -12.35 -5.70 -33.61
CA ALA A 4 -11.72 -6.86 -33.00
C ALA A 4 -11.31 -6.62 -31.54
N PHE A 5 -10.72 -5.46 -31.22
CA PHE A 5 -10.33 -5.14 -29.85
C PHE A 5 -11.52 -4.96 -28.91
N ARG A 6 -12.60 -4.32 -29.40
CA ARG A 6 -13.85 -4.20 -28.63
C ARG A 6 -14.45 -5.57 -28.34
N TYR A 7 -14.47 -6.45 -29.34
CA TYR A 7 -14.91 -7.84 -29.18
C TYR A 7 -14.07 -8.60 -28.14
N LEU A 8 -12.74 -8.49 -28.21
CA LEU A 8 -11.81 -9.17 -27.30
C LEU A 8 -11.99 -8.70 -25.85
N VAL A 9 -12.12 -7.38 -25.63
CA VAL A 9 -12.38 -6.81 -24.30
C VAL A 9 -13.73 -7.28 -23.77
N TRP A 10 -14.80 -7.22 -24.58
CA TRP A 10 -16.13 -7.66 -24.18
C TRP A 10 -16.17 -9.15 -23.85
N ARG A 11 -15.64 -10.01 -24.71
CA ARG A 11 -15.57 -11.47 -24.47
C ARG A 11 -14.74 -11.78 -23.24
N SER A 12 -13.62 -11.10 -23.02
CA SER A 12 -12.80 -11.28 -21.82
C SER A 12 -13.56 -10.91 -20.54
N ALA A 13 -14.31 -9.79 -20.56
CA ALA A 13 -15.14 -9.37 -19.44
C ALA A 13 -16.27 -10.39 -19.18
N ARG A 14 -17.02 -10.79 -20.22
CA ARG A 14 -18.09 -11.78 -20.13
C ARG A 14 -17.59 -13.13 -19.61
N ASN A 15 -16.46 -13.62 -20.13
CA ASN A 15 -15.88 -14.89 -19.71
C ASN A 15 -15.39 -14.83 -18.26
N ARG A 16 -14.86 -13.69 -17.81
CA ARG A 16 -14.48 -13.47 -16.40
C ARG A 16 -15.70 -13.52 -15.49
N VAL A 17 -16.78 -12.81 -15.83
CA VAL A 17 -18.03 -12.83 -15.05
C VAL A 17 -18.63 -14.23 -15.02
N ALA A 18 -18.71 -14.92 -16.17
CA ALA A 18 -19.21 -16.30 -16.24
C ALA A 18 -18.34 -17.28 -15.44
N ARG A 19 -17.03 -17.07 -15.35
CA ARG A 19 -16.15 -17.85 -14.47
C ARG A 19 -16.44 -17.58 -12.99
N GLN A 20 -16.57 -16.31 -12.60
CA GLN A 20 -16.90 -15.91 -11.23
C GLN A 20 -18.26 -16.46 -10.78
N LEU A 21 -19.30 -16.35 -11.61
CA LEU A 21 -20.62 -16.92 -11.32
C LEU A 21 -20.58 -18.46 -11.17
N ARG A 22 -19.78 -19.15 -11.98
CA ARG A 22 -19.58 -20.60 -11.82
C ARG A 22 -18.84 -20.95 -10.54
N GLN A 23 -17.90 -20.10 -10.11
CA GLN A 23 -17.18 -20.25 -8.85
C GLN A 23 -18.11 -20.12 -7.64
N LEU A 24 -19.17 -19.30 -7.70
CA LEU A 24 -20.14 -19.18 -6.60
C LEU A 24 -20.86 -20.49 -6.23
N ARG A 25 -20.79 -21.52 -7.08
CA ARG A 25 -21.26 -22.88 -6.71
C ARG A 25 -20.44 -23.52 -5.60
N GLN A 26 -19.22 -23.04 -5.35
CA GLN A 26 -18.39 -23.51 -4.25
C GLN A 26 -18.62 -22.60 -3.02
N PRO A 27 -18.86 -23.17 -1.83
CA PRO A 27 -19.26 -22.41 -0.64
C PRO A 27 -18.23 -21.35 -0.24
N ARG A 28 -16.94 -21.60 -0.47
CA ARG A 28 -15.85 -20.66 -0.20
C ARG A 28 -15.98 -19.32 -0.93
N TYR A 29 -16.39 -19.37 -2.19
CA TYR A 29 -16.49 -18.23 -3.08
C TYR A 29 -17.77 -17.45 -2.79
N LEU A 30 -18.85 -18.16 -2.44
CA LEU A 30 -20.08 -17.56 -1.93
C LEU A 30 -19.86 -16.83 -0.60
N ALA A 31 -19.22 -17.47 0.38
CA ALA A 31 -18.94 -16.85 1.68
C ALA A 31 -18.07 -15.60 1.55
N ALA A 32 -17.02 -15.67 0.73
CA ALA A 32 -16.19 -14.51 0.40
C ALA A 32 -16.99 -13.39 -0.28
N LEU A 33 -17.85 -13.72 -1.24
CA LEU A 33 -18.71 -12.73 -1.88
C LEU A 33 -19.67 -12.07 -0.88
N VAL A 34 -20.34 -12.85 -0.03
CA VAL A 34 -21.28 -12.35 0.99
C VAL A 34 -20.57 -11.42 1.96
N LEU A 35 -19.39 -11.79 2.46
CA LEU A 35 -18.60 -10.92 3.34
C LEU A 35 -18.13 -9.65 2.61
N GLY A 36 -17.70 -9.77 1.35
CA GLY A 36 -17.30 -8.64 0.53
C GLY A 36 -18.47 -7.67 0.28
N LEU A 37 -19.65 -8.19 -0.06
CA LEU A 37 -20.87 -7.40 -0.23
C LEU A 37 -21.38 -6.82 1.08
N GLY A 38 -21.31 -7.56 2.19
CA GLY A 38 -21.66 -7.08 3.53
C GLY A 38 -20.75 -5.95 3.99
N TYR A 39 -19.44 -6.06 3.73
CA TYR A 39 -18.50 -4.96 3.95
C TYR A 39 -18.86 -3.73 3.11
N LEU A 40 -19.12 -3.92 1.81
CA LEU A 40 -19.56 -2.82 0.95
C LEU A 40 -20.88 -2.22 1.43
N TRP A 41 -21.84 -3.03 1.89
CA TRP A 41 -23.08 -2.57 2.48
C TRP A 41 -22.85 -1.72 3.72
N ILE A 42 -21.99 -2.15 4.64
CA ILE A 42 -21.66 -1.37 5.86
C ILE A 42 -21.01 -0.04 5.47
N VAL A 43 -20.00 -0.07 4.59
CA VAL A 43 -19.27 1.13 4.17
C VAL A 43 -20.17 2.10 3.41
N VAL A 44 -21.10 1.60 2.62
CA VAL A 44 -21.95 2.43 1.76
C VAL A 44 -23.21 2.91 2.48
N LEU A 45 -23.90 2.04 3.21
CA LEU A 45 -25.27 2.29 3.71
C LEU A 45 -25.33 2.52 5.22
N GLN A 46 -24.37 2.03 5.99
CA GLN A 46 -24.32 2.27 7.45
C GLN A 46 -23.42 3.44 7.84
N GLN A 47 -22.55 3.93 6.94
CA GLN A 47 -21.97 5.25 7.12
C GLN A 47 -23.09 6.27 6.93
N ARG A 48 -23.74 6.67 8.02
CA ARG A 48 -24.45 7.94 8.07
C ARG A 48 -23.35 9.00 8.07
N PRO A 49 -23.04 9.67 6.95
CA PRO A 49 -22.12 10.78 7.04
C PRO A 49 -22.70 11.74 8.09
N THR A 50 -21.94 12.04 9.13
CA THR A 50 -22.23 13.23 9.91
C THR A 50 -22.27 14.35 8.88
N SER A 51 -23.43 14.95 8.66
CA SER A 51 -23.58 15.94 7.60
C SER A 51 -22.48 16.97 7.81
N LEU A 52 -21.63 17.18 6.81
CA LEU A 52 -20.61 18.22 6.89
C LEU A 52 -21.28 19.59 7.14
N ALA A 53 -22.55 19.74 6.76
CA ALA A 53 -23.38 20.89 7.15
C ALA A 53 -23.76 20.90 8.64
N SER A 54 -23.99 19.74 9.28
CA SER A 54 -24.16 19.64 10.76
C SER A 54 -22.87 19.90 11.54
N VAL A 55 -21.70 19.80 10.88
CA VAL A 55 -20.37 20.12 11.45
C VAL A 55 -19.89 21.52 11.00
N GLY A 56 -20.68 22.25 10.21
CA GLY A 56 -20.32 23.58 9.69
C GLY A 56 -19.15 23.60 8.70
N VAL A 57 -18.80 22.46 8.09
CA VAL A 57 -17.68 22.35 7.15
C VAL A 57 -18.06 22.95 5.80
N GLU A 58 -17.44 24.07 5.47
CA GLU A 58 -17.65 24.79 4.22
C GLU A 58 -17.21 23.99 2.98
N ALA A 59 -17.93 24.15 1.86
CA ALA A 59 -17.63 23.48 0.59
C ALA A 59 -16.19 23.72 0.11
N GLY A 60 -15.62 24.89 0.39
CA GLY A 60 -14.24 25.22 0.06
C GLY A 60 -13.20 24.35 0.78
N LEU A 61 -13.48 23.88 2.00
CA LEU A 61 -12.58 22.99 2.73
C LEU A 61 -12.55 21.60 2.08
N VAL A 62 -13.70 21.11 1.63
CA VAL A 62 -13.80 19.82 0.94
C VAL A 62 -13.00 19.84 -0.36
N GLU A 63 -13.09 20.91 -1.15
CA GLU A 63 -12.27 21.10 -2.36
C GLU A 63 -10.78 21.14 -2.03
N LEU A 64 -10.38 21.86 -0.99
CA LEU A 64 -8.99 21.93 -0.55
C LEU A 64 -8.45 20.55 -0.17
N LEU A 65 -9.15 19.82 0.70
CA LEU A 65 -8.71 18.49 1.17
C LEU A 65 -8.61 17.50 0.00
N ALA A 66 -9.56 17.54 -0.93
CA ALA A 66 -9.53 16.70 -2.12
C ALA A 66 -8.40 17.11 -3.10
N ALA A 67 -8.14 18.40 -3.29
CA ALA A 67 -7.01 18.88 -4.10
C ALA A 67 -5.66 18.46 -3.49
N LEU A 68 -5.50 18.57 -2.16
CA LEU A 68 -4.33 18.08 -1.44
C LEU A 68 -4.16 16.56 -1.58
N ALA A 69 -5.25 15.80 -1.53
CA ALA A 69 -5.22 14.35 -1.74
C ALA A 69 -4.74 13.99 -3.16
N VAL A 70 -5.19 14.72 -4.19
CA VAL A 70 -4.76 14.55 -5.58
C VAL A 70 -3.30 14.94 -5.77
N LEU A 71 -2.85 16.06 -5.17
CA LEU A 71 -1.44 16.45 -5.13
C LEU A 71 -0.58 15.34 -4.49
N GLY A 72 -1.01 14.81 -3.34
CA GLY A 72 -0.33 13.70 -2.66
C GLY A 72 -0.23 12.45 -3.55
N ALA A 73 -1.30 12.08 -4.25
CA ALA A 73 -1.31 10.96 -5.19
C ALA A 73 -0.35 11.16 -6.37
N VAL A 74 -0.25 12.40 -6.88
CA VAL A 74 0.72 12.78 -7.93
C VAL A 74 2.14 12.67 -7.40
N LEU A 75 2.47 13.31 -6.27
CA LEU A 75 3.80 13.24 -5.64
C LEU A 75 4.22 11.80 -5.35
N TRP A 76 3.30 10.98 -4.84
CA TRP A 76 3.52 9.57 -4.58
C TRP A 76 3.97 8.81 -5.84
N SER A 77 3.37 9.12 -6.99
CA SER A 77 3.72 8.49 -8.27
C SER A 77 5.16 8.80 -8.70
N TRP A 78 5.67 9.99 -8.37
CA TRP A 78 7.04 10.42 -8.65
C TRP A 78 8.05 9.85 -7.65
N LEU A 79 7.76 9.91 -6.35
CA LEU A 79 8.66 9.45 -5.29
C LEU A 79 8.87 7.92 -5.31
N PHE A 80 7.77 7.15 -5.26
CA PHE A 80 7.84 5.69 -5.04
C PHE A 80 7.69 4.86 -6.32
N GLY A 81 7.07 5.44 -7.34
CA GLY A 81 6.87 4.84 -8.66
C GLY A 81 5.79 3.79 -8.76
N ALA A 82 4.99 3.92 -9.80
CA ALA A 82 4.05 2.89 -10.21
C ALA A 82 4.82 1.65 -10.72
N GLU A 83 4.26 0.46 -10.49
CA GLU A 83 4.82 -0.76 -11.09
C GLU A 83 4.83 -0.63 -12.61
N ARG A 84 5.89 -1.12 -13.27
CA ARG A 84 6.03 -1.20 -14.74
C ARG A 84 4.91 -2.01 -15.44
N ARG A 85 3.91 -2.50 -14.69
CA ARG A 85 2.84 -3.37 -15.15
C ARG A 85 1.66 -2.65 -15.78
N ALA A 86 1.57 -1.31 -15.69
CA ALA A 86 0.45 -0.54 -16.24
C ALA A 86 0.24 -0.77 -17.76
N LEU A 87 1.28 -1.20 -18.48
CA LEU A 87 1.25 -1.53 -19.90
C LEU A 87 1.72 -2.95 -20.21
N GLY A 88 1.86 -3.81 -19.19
CA GLY A 88 2.26 -5.19 -19.39
C GLY A 88 1.21 -5.95 -20.21
N PHE A 89 1.63 -6.49 -21.36
CA PHE A 89 0.85 -7.47 -22.10
C PHE A 89 0.99 -8.85 -21.45
N THR A 90 -0.09 -9.62 -21.43
CA THR A 90 -0.01 -11.04 -21.03
C THR A 90 0.76 -11.81 -22.10
N PRO A 91 1.34 -12.98 -21.79
CA PRO A 91 2.05 -13.79 -22.80
C PRO A 91 1.18 -14.07 -24.03
N ALA A 92 -0.08 -14.42 -23.82
CA ALA A 92 -1.04 -14.62 -24.93
C ALA A 92 -1.26 -13.32 -25.73
N GLU A 93 -1.43 -12.17 -25.06
CA GLU A 93 -1.57 -10.90 -25.76
C GLU A 93 -0.32 -10.53 -26.57
N VAL A 94 0.89 -10.83 -26.09
CA VAL A 94 2.11 -10.61 -26.88
C VAL A 94 2.12 -11.52 -28.10
N THR A 95 1.98 -12.83 -27.90
CA THR A 95 2.05 -13.81 -28.99
C THR A 95 1.02 -13.56 -30.08
N PHE A 96 -0.23 -13.22 -29.72
CA PHE A 96 -1.31 -13.04 -30.69
C PHE A 96 -1.48 -11.61 -31.21
N LEU A 97 -1.16 -10.58 -30.41
CA LEU A 97 -1.36 -9.20 -30.85
C LEU A 97 -0.13 -8.62 -31.53
N PHE A 98 1.09 -8.99 -31.13
CA PHE A 98 2.31 -8.42 -31.73
C PHE A 98 2.70 -9.09 -33.04
N SER A 99 2.19 -10.30 -33.30
CA SER A 99 2.33 -10.99 -34.58
C SER A 99 1.28 -10.58 -35.62
N GLY A 100 0.21 -9.89 -35.19
CA GLY A 100 -0.88 -9.45 -36.06
C GLY A 100 -0.62 -8.09 -36.71
N PRO A 101 -1.37 -7.74 -37.78
CA PRO A 101 -1.26 -6.45 -38.46
C PRO A 101 -1.96 -5.34 -37.65
N VAL A 102 -1.45 -5.03 -36.46
CA VAL A 102 -2.01 -4.01 -35.55
C VAL A 102 -0.99 -2.92 -35.28
N THR A 103 -1.44 -1.68 -35.32
CA THR A 103 -0.57 -0.52 -35.11
C THR A 103 -0.35 -0.26 -33.61
N ARG A 104 0.74 0.43 -33.27
CA ARG A 104 1.09 0.80 -31.89
C ARG A 104 -0.03 1.57 -31.18
N ARG A 105 -0.61 2.55 -31.88
CA ARG A 105 -1.73 3.35 -31.37
C ARG A 105 -2.94 2.49 -31.03
N GLU A 106 -3.17 1.41 -31.78
CA GLU A 106 -4.24 0.48 -31.50
C GLU A 106 -3.94 -0.43 -30.30
N LEU A 107 -2.70 -0.88 -30.12
CA LEU A 107 -2.28 -1.63 -28.93
C LEU A 107 -2.39 -0.79 -27.64
N ILE A 108 -1.98 0.48 -27.71
CA ILE A 108 -2.14 1.45 -26.61
C ILE A 108 -3.62 1.68 -26.34
N GLY A 109 -4.42 1.94 -27.39
CA GLY A 109 -5.87 2.13 -27.29
C GLY A 109 -6.58 0.92 -26.67
N PHE A 110 -6.21 -0.30 -27.07
CA PHE A 110 -6.71 -1.54 -26.47
C PHE A 110 -6.39 -1.63 -24.97
N LYS A 111 -5.15 -1.30 -24.58
CA LYS A 111 -4.73 -1.34 -23.16
C LYS A 111 -5.41 -0.26 -22.32
N LEU A 112 -5.54 0.94 -22.86
CA LEU A 112 -6.28 2.02 -22.22
C LEU A 112 -7.74 1.62 -22.03
N LEU A 113 -8.39 1.05 -23.07
CA LEU A 113 -9.77 0.57 -22.98
C LEU A 113 -9.95 -0.52 -21.90
N LYS A 114 -9.05 -1.49 -21.86
CA LYS A 114 -9.06 -2.54 -20.83
C LYS A 114 -8.93 -1.96 -19.42
N THR A 115 -8.10 -0.94 -19.26
CA THR A 115 -7.93 -0.20 -18.00
C THR A 115 -9.18 0.63 -17.67
N GLN A 116 -9.84 1.23 -18.66
CA GLN A 116 -11.07 2.01 -18.45
C GLN A 116 -12.19 1.21 -17.79
N LEU A 117 -12.34 -0.08 -18.12
CA LEU A 117 -13.35 -0.92 -17.44
C LEU A 117 -13.14 -1.02 -15.93
N VAL A 118 -11.88 -1.10 -15.50
CA VAL A 118 -11.53 -1.15 -14.07
C VAL A 118 -11.73 0.22 -13.43
N ILE A 119 -11.38 1.30 -14.14
CA ILE A 119 -11.57 2.68 -13.66
C ILE A 119 -13.07 3.00 -13.52
N LEU A 120 -13.91 2.62 -14.49
CA LEU A 120 -15.35 2.82 -14.43
C LEU A 120 -15.97 2.09 -13.23
N LEU A 121 -15.59 0.84 -13.00
CA LEU A 121 -16.04 0.10 -11.81
C LEU A 121 -15.65 0.82 -10.51
N ASN A 122 -14.39 1.28 -10.43
CA ASN A 122 -13.93 2.05 -9.27
C ASN A 122 -14.66 3.39 -9.14
N ALA A 123 -14.97 4.06 -10.26
CA ALA A 123 -15.69 5.33 -10.25
C ALA A 123 -17.12 5.16 -9.72
N ILE A 124 -17.82 4.09 -10.12
CA ILE A 124 -19.14 3.75 -9.58
C ILE A 124 -19.04 3.48 -8.08
N LEU A 125 -18.08 2.65 -7.66
CA LEU A 125 -17.86 2.32 -6.24
C LEU A 125 -17.61 3.58 -5.41
N TRP A 126 -16.65 4.42 -5.82
CA TRP A 126 -16.34 5.68 -5.14
C TRP A 126 -17.50 6.66 -5.15
N THR A 127 -18.29 6.71 -6.23
CA THR A 127 -19.48 7.55 -6.28
C THR A 127 -20.46 7.13 -5.21
N VAL A 128 -20.75 5.83 -5.11
CA VAL A 128 -21.66 5.27 -4.12
C VAL A 128 -21.17 5.53 -2.67
N VAL A 129 -19.87 5.41 -2.43
CA VAL A 129 -19.25 5.74 -1.13
C VAL A 129 -19.34 7.26 -0.82
N LEU A 130 -19.20 8.11 -1.82
CA LEU A 130 -19.18 9.58 -1.66
C LEU A 130 -20.57 10.25 -1.79
N SER A 131 -21.59 9.54 -2.27
CA SER A 131 -22.85 10.14 -2.74
C SER A 131 -23.91 10.41 -1.66
N HIS A 132 -23.64 10.13 -0.39
CA HIS A 132 -24.72 9.92 0.59
C HIS A 132 -25.35 11.17 1.23
N ASP A 133 -24.97 12.42 0.89
CA ASP A 133 -25.75 13.60 1.35
C ASP A 133 -25.29 14.93 0.70
N ARG A 134 -25.56 15.13 -0.59
CA ARG A 134 -25.37 16.45 -1.23
C ARG A 134 -26.53 16.74 -2.17
N ALA A 135 -27.55 17.39 -1.63
CA ALA A 135 -28.69 17.91 -2.38
C ALA A 135 -28.19 18.77 -3.57
N GLY A 136 -28.67 18.49 -4.79
CA GLY A 136 -28.48 19.36 -5.96
C GLY A 136 -27.81 18.73 -7.19
N LEU A 137 -27.04 17.64 -7.06
CA LEU A 137 -26.32 17.01 -8.19
C LEU A 137 -26.63 15.53 -8.31
N SER A 138 -27.03 15.11 -9.52
CA SER A 138 -27.39 13.71 -9.79
C SER A 138 -26.19 12.78 -9.60
N THR A 139 -26.47 11.55 -9.14
CA THR A 139 -25.45 10.51 -8.92
C THR A 139 -24.64 10.21 -10.18
N TRP A 140 -25.27 10.31 -11.36
CA TRP A 140 -24.61 10.09 -12.64
C TRP A 140 -23.56 11.16 -12.95
N LEU A 141 -23.84 12.44 -12.70
CA LEU A 141 -22.87 13.53 -12.92
C LEU A 141 -21.67 13.40 -11.96
N ARG A 142 -21.91 12.94 -10.73
CA ARG A 142 -20.84 12.59 -9.78
C ARG A 142 -20.00 11.42 -10.29
N ALA A 143 -20.62 10.37 -10.80
CA ALA A 143 -19.91 9.23 -11.39
C ALA A 143 -19.02 9.61 -12.57
N VAL A 144 -19.49 10.50 -13.45
CA VAL A 144 -18.69 11.04 -14.54
C VAL A 144 -17.50 11.83 -14.00
N SER A 145 -17.69 12.64 -12.96
CA SER A 145 -16.62 13.44 -12.32
C SER A 145 -15.52 12.57 -11.73
N VAL A 146 -15.91 11.57 -10.94
CA VAL A 146 -14.97 10.62 -10.35
C VAL A 146 -14.25 9.83 -11.44
N TRP A 147 -14.96 9.43 -12.50
CA TRP A 147 -14.35 8.74 -13.63
C TRP A 147 -13.30 9.59 -14.36
N VAL A 148 -13.57 10.87 -14.61
CA VAL A 148 -12.61 11.83 -15.21
C VAL A 148 -11.39 11.99 -14.31
N LEU A 149 -11.58 12.19 -13.00
CA LEU A 149 -10.51 12.32 -12.02
C LEU A 149 -9.62 11.06 -11.98
N LEU A 150 -10.22 9.88 -11.80
CA LEU A 150 -9.47 8.62 -11.72
C LEU A 150 -8.76 8.28 -13.03
N THR A 151 -9.37 8.62 -14.17
CA THR A 151 -8.72 8.46 -15.48
C THR A 151 -7.51 9.37 -15.61
N THR A 152 -7.64 10.64 -15.23
CA THR A 152 -6.54 11.61 -15.24
C THR A 152 -5.37 11.12 -14.38
N LEU A 153 -5.64 10.67 -13.16
CA LEU A 153 -4.63 10.09 -12.27
C LEU A 153 -3.98 8.83 -12.86
N SER A 154 -4.75 7.96 -13.51
CA SER A 154 -4.22 6.77 -14.18
C SER A 154 -3.26 7.12 -15.32
N LEU A 155 -3.62 8.09 -16.17
CA LEU A 155 -2.78 8.56 -17.27
C LEU A 155 -1.53 9.29 -16.76
N HIS A 156 -1.66 10.08 -15.69
CA HIS A 156 -0.52 10.72 -15.03
C HIS A 156 0.50 9.69 -14.55
N ARG A 157 0.04 8.67 -13.82
CA ARG A 157 0.93 7.60 -13.30
C ARG A 157 1.65 6.85 -14.42
N LEU A 158 0.98 6.61 -15.54
CA LEU A 158 1.55 5.97 -16.71
C LEU A 158 2.64 6.88 -17.33
N SER A 159 2.33 8.15 -17.55
CA SER A 159 3.25 9.14 -18.12
C SER A 159 4.49 9.38 -17.24
N ALA A 160 4.29 9.55 -15.93
CA ALA A 160 5.38 9.70 -14.96
C ALA A 160 6.32 8.48 -14.97
N THR A 161 5.81 7.29 -15.27
CA THR A 161 6.64 6.08 -15.39
C THR A 161 7.57 6.16 -16.60
N PHE A 162 7.08 6.62 -17.76
CA PHE A 162 7.88 6.80 -18.97
C PHE A 162 9.00 7.84 -18.79
N VAL A 163 8.67 8.98 -18.19
CA VAL A 163 9.69 10.01 -17.92
C VAL A 163 10.77 9.47 -16.99
N ARG A 164 10.40 8.67 -16.00
CA ARG A 164 11.34 8.07 -15.05
C ARG A 164 12.19 6.95 -15.64
N THR A 165 11.67 6.15 -16.56
CA THR A 165 12.49 5.16 -17.28
C THR A 165 13.50 5.87 -18.16
N SER A 166 13.07 6.87 -18.93
CA SER A 166 13.97 7.72 -19.72
C SER A 166 15.05 8.41 -18.87
N LEU A 167 14.68 9.00 -17.72
CA LEU A 167 15.64 9.59 -16.76
C LEU A 167 16.71 8.60 -16.30
N ARG A 168 16.33 7.33 -16.11
CA ARG A 168 17.26 6.29 -15.64
C ARG A 168 18.19 5.79 -16.73
N GLU A 169 17.73 5.78 -17.97
CA GLU A 169 18.50 5.31 -19.13
C GLU A 169 19.48 6.37 -19.62
N GLN A 170 19.09 7.64 -19.65
CA GLN A 170 19.93 8.75 -20.15
C GLN A 170 20.97 9.23 -19.12
N GLY A 171 20.75 9.01 -17.82
CA GLY A 171 21.73 9.34 -16.77
C GLY A 171 22.14 10.81 -16.76
N TRP A 172 23.41 11.08 -16.46
CA TRP A 172 23.96 12.45 -16.32
C TRP A 172 24.03 13.21 -17.64
N HIS A 173 24.07 12.51 -18.78
CA HIS A 173 24.10 13.11 -20.11
C HIS A 173 22.79 13.82 -20.49
N GLY A 174 21.70 13.60 -19.74
CA GLY A 174 20.42 14.31 -19.92
C GLY A 174 20.24 15.57 -19.08
N LEU A 175 21.17 15.90 -18.17
CA LEU A 175 21.06 17.08 -17.28
C LEU A 175 20.96 18.43 -18.03
N PRO A 176 21.78 18.74 -19.06
CA PRO A 176 21.78 20.08 -19.67
C PRO A 176 20.46 20.38 -20.39
N HIS A 177 19.84 19.36 -21.01
CA HIS A 177 18.52 19.49 -21.63
C HIS A 177 17.36 19.62 -20.63
N ARG A 178 17.65 19.52 -19.31
CA ARG A 178 16.64 19.45 -18.24
C ARG A 178 16.87 20.45 -17.12
N ALA A 179 17.92 21.28 -17.21
CA ALA A 179 18.23 22.32 -16.23
C ALA A 179 17.04 23.25 -15.98
N ALA A 180 16.34 23.67 -17.04
CA ALA A 180 15.12 24.48 -16.94
C ALA A 180 14.00 23.77 -16.15
N SER A 181 13.76 22.48 -16.40
CA SER A 181 12.74 21.71 -15.67
C SER A 181 13.10 21.50 -14.20
N LEU A 182 14.38 21.26 -13.90
CA LEU A 182 14.88 21.13 -12.54
C LEU A 182 14.80 22.46 -11.79
N LEU A 183 15.14 23.57 -12.44
CA LEU A 183 14.98 24.92 -11.89
C LEU A 183 13.53 25.20 -11.53
N VAL A 184 12.59 24.92 -12.43
CA VAL A 184 11.15 25.10 -12.17
C VAL A 184 10.72 24.26 -10.96
N VAL A 185 11.12 23.00 -10.87
CA VAL A 185 10.81 22.14 -9.71
C VAL A 185 11.41 22.72 -8.43
N THR A 186 12.67 23.15 -8.45
CA THR A 186 13.33 23.74 -7.28
C THR A 186 12.63 25.02 -6.83
N VAL A 187 12.28 25.92 -7.76
CA VAL A 187 11.55 27.17 -7.46
C VAL A 187 10.18 26.86 -6.87
N VAL A 188 9.45 25.90 -7.44
CA VAL A 188 8.15 25.46 -6.92
C VAL A 188 8.27 24.89 -5.50
N LEU A 189 9.28 24.05 -5.24
CA LEU A 189 9.51 23.48 -3.92
C LEU A 189 9.93 24.55 -2.90
N ALA A 190 10.76 25.52 -3.29
CA ALA A 190 11.15 26.64 -2.45
C ALA A 190 9.96 27.54 -2.10
N ALA A 191 9.11 27.87 -3.10
CA ALA A 191 7.91 28.66 -2.89
C ALA A 191 6.89 27.93 -1.99
N ALA A 192 6.71 26.62 -2.18
CA ALA A 192 5.89 25.79 -1.31
C ALA A 192 6.43 25.77 0.13
N GLY A 193 7.73 25.55 0.30
CA GLY A 193 8.39 25.52 1.60
C GLY A 193 8.28 26.87 2.34
N TRP A 194 8.49 27.98 1.63
CA TRP A 194 8.32 29.33 2.17
C TRP A 194 6.90 29.56 2.66
N SER A 195 5.90 29.25 1.83
CA SER A 195 4.50 29.46 2.20
C SER A 195 4.04 28.59 3.36
N ILE A 196 4.54 27.36 3.48
CA ILE A 196 4.27 26.50 4.63
C ILE A 196 4.90 27.09 5.89
N ALA A 197 6.14 27.58 5.81
CA ALA A 197 6.84 28.19 6.94
C ALA A 197 6.13 29.45 7.45
N GLU A 198 5.61 30.27 6.55
CA GLU A 198 4.84 31.48 6.87
C GLU A 198 3.51 31.16 7.56
N ALA A 199 2.79 30.13 7.09
CA ALA A 199 1.49 29.74 7.65
C ALA A 199 1.57 28.88 8.92
N ALA A 200 2.71 28.24 9.18
CA ALA A 200 2.88 27.27 10.27
C ALA A 200 2.51 27.81 11.67
N PRO A 201 2.89 29.04 12.08
CA PRO A 201 2.55 29.55 13.40
C PRO A 201 1.04 29.72 13.63
N ALA A 202 0.32 30.23 12.61
CA ALA A 202 -1.12 30.43 12.68
C ALA A 202 -1.88 29.10 12.74
N ILE A 203 -1.46 28.12 11.93
CA ILE A 203 -2.01 26.76 11.95
C ILE A 203 -1.74 26.10 13.31
N ALA A 204 -0.54 26.28 13.90
CA ALA A 204 -0.22 25.74 15.21
C ALA A 204 -1.15 26.29 16.31
N ALA A 205 -1.27 27.62 16.40
CA ALA A 205 -2.08 28.29 17.41
C ALA A 205 -3.59 27.94 17.34
N SER A 206 -4.07 27.46 16.19
CA SER A 206 -5.46 27.07 15.99
C SER A 206 -5.80 25.65 16.49
N TRP A 207 -4.80 24.78 16.66
CA TRP A 207 -5.02 23.39 17.08
C TRP A 207 -5.54 23.27 18.51
N SER A 208 -4.97 24.04 19.43
CA SER A 208 -5.40 24.10 20.83
C SER A 208 -6.83 24.63 20.99
N ARG A 209 -7.35 25.33 19.99
CA ARG A 209 -8.71 25.89 19.94
C ARG A 209 -9.73 24.92 19.33
N GLY A 210 -9.29 23.77 18.84
CA GLY A 210 -10.13 22.69 18.31
C GLY A 210 -10.05 22.52 16.80
N ILE A 211 -10.63 21.42 16.31
CA ILE A 211 -10.48 20.98 14.91
C ILE A 211 -11.09 21.95 13.89
N ALA A 212 -12.14 22.69 14.25
CA ALA A 212 -12.79 23.65 13.35
C ALA A 212 -11.87 24.84 13.04
N GLU A 213 -11.29 25.45 14.07
CA GLU A 213 -10.31 26.54 13.95
C GLU A 213 -9.05 26.08 13.19
N PHE A 214 -8.59 24.85 13.46
CA PHE A 214 -7.49 24.24 12.72
C PHE A 214 -7.76 24.11 11.22
N LEU A 215 -8.94 23.61 10.85
CA LEU A 215 -9.35 23.49 9.46
C LEU A 215 -9.55 24.85 8.80
N GLY A 216 -10.00 25.86 9.56
CA GLY A 216 -10.05 27.27 9.14
C GLY A 216 -8.67 27.83 8.81
N ALA A 217 -7.71 27.72 9.73
CA ALA A 217 -6.34 28.20 9.51
C ALA A 217 -5.64 27.52 8.33
N LEU A 218 -5.86 26.21 8.15
CA LEU A 218 -5.34 25.48 6.98
C LEU A 218 -5.95 26.00 5.67
N ARG A 219 -7.25 26.33 5.69
CA ARG A 219 -7.94 26.91 4.55
C ARG A 219 -7.41 28.30 4.21
N ASP A 220 -7.22 29.15 5.21
CA ASP A 220 -6.71 30.50 5.02
C ASP A 220 -5.30 30.48 4.44
N ALA A 221 -4.44 29.59 4.96
CA ALA A 221 -3.12 29.33 4.40
C ALA A 221 -3.18 28.92 2.92
N ALA A 222 -4.11 28.03 2.56
CA ALA A 222 -4.27 27.57 1.18
C ALA A 222 -4.83 28.64 0.22
N HIS A 223 -5.49 29.68 0.73
CA HIS A 223 -5.96 30.82 -0.06
C HIS A 223 -4.88 31.86 -0.35
N GLY A 224 -3.71 31.74 0.27
CA GLY A 224 -2.54 32.54 -0.08
C GLY A 224 -2.18 32.44 -1.57
N THR A 225 -1.51 33.47 -2.11
CA THR A 225 -1.21 33.57 -3.55
C THR A 225 -0.41 32.37 -4.07
N VAL A 226 0.64 31.98 -3.34
CA VAL A 226 1.52 30.86 -3.71
C VAL A 226 0.80 29.51 -3.58
N PRO A 227 0.22 29.11 -2.43
CA PRO A 227 -0.50 27.85 -2.31
C PRO A 227 -1.64 27.71 -3.30
N ARG A 228 -2.41 28.79 -3.52
CA ARG A 228 -3.51 28.77 -4.48
C ARG A 228 -3.00 28.50 -5.90
N ALA A 229 -1.91 29.13 -6.31
CA ALA A 229 -1.30 28.88 -7.63
C ALA A 229 -0.78 27.43 -7.74
N LEU A 230 -0.14 26.91 -6.69
CA LEU A 230 0.38 25.54 -6.66
C LEU A 230 -0.73 24.47 -6.64
N LEU A 231 -1.82 24.73 -5.93
CA LEU A 231 -2.96 23.80 -5.80
C LEU A 231 -3.93 23.87 -6.97
N TYR A 232 -3.93 24.96 -7.73
CA TYR A 232 -4.83 25.20 -8.85
C TYR A 232 -4.99 24.03 -9.83
N PRO A 233 -3.93 23.42 -10.38
CA PRO A 233 -4.09 22.30 -11.33
C PRO A 233 -4.76 21.07 -10.71
N PHE A 234 -4.58 20.85 -9.40
CA PHE A 234 -5.22 19.75 -8.68
C PHE A 234 -6.68 20.08 -8.34
N ALA A 235 -6.96 21.35 -7.99
CA ALA A 235 -8.31 21.85 -7.81
C ALA A 235 -9.13 21.73 -9.10
N LEU A 236 -8.56 22.03 -10.27
CA LEU A 236 -9.24 21.84 -11.57
C LEU A 236 -9.72 20.39 -11.79
N ALA A 237 -8.95 19.40 -11.37
CA ALA A 237 -9.31 17.99 -11.50
C ALA A 237 -10.42 17.55 -10.51
N VAL A 238 -10.55 18.26 -9.39
CA VAL A 238 -11.43 17.91 -8.26
C VAL A 238 -12.76 18.65 -8.29
N ARG A 239 -12.79 19.90 -8.78
CA ARG A 239 -13.97 20.76 -8.81
C ARG A 239 -15.25 20.10 -9.33
N PRO A 240 -15.23 19.26 -10.38
CA PRO A 240 -16.46 18.57 -10.81
C PRO A 240 -17.01 17.60 -9.74
N VAL A 241 -16.13 17.00 -8.94
CA VAL A 241 -16.52 16.09 -7.84
C VAL A 241 -17.12 16.86 -6.66
N THR A 242 -16.65 18.09 -6.43
CA THR A 242 -17.07 18.92 -5.29
C THR A 242 -18.23 19.87 -5.61
N ALA A 243 -18.56 20.06 -6.88
CA ALA A 243 -19.67 20.90 -7.31
C ALA A 243 -20.97 20.60 -6.54
N GLY A 244 -21.75 21.67 -6.28
CA GLY A 244 -23.05 21.61 -5.61
C GLY A 244 -24.22 21.60 -6.59
N THR A 245 -24.06 22.20 -7.77
CA THR A 245 -25.13 22.35 -8.77
C THR A 245 -24.72 21.85 -10.17
N PRO A 246 -25.69 21.51 -11.06
CA PRO A 246 -25.37 21.11 -12.43
C PRO A 246 -24.69 22.20 -13.26
N ALA A 247 -25.01 23.47 -13.03
CA ALA A 247 -24.40 24.61 -13.72
C ALA A 247 -22.93 24.78 -13.31
N GLU A 248 -22.65 24.75 -12.01
CA GLU A 248 -21.29 24.77 -11.47
C GLU A 248 -20.48 23.56 -11.96
N TRP A 249 -21.10 22.38 -11.95
CA TRP A 249 -20.51 21.15 -12.48
C TRP A 249 -20.11 21.28 -13.96
N LEU A 250 -20.99 21.83 -14.81
CA LEU A 250 -20.70 22.00 -16.24
C LEU A 250 -19.51 22.94 -16.46
N SER A 251 -19.46 24.04 -15.71
CA SER A 251 -18.34 24.99 -15.77
C SER A 251 -17.01 24.39 -15.28
N ALA A 252 -17.06 23.51 -14.28
CA ALA A 252 -15.90 22.81 -13.74
C ALA A 252 -15.43 21.66 -14.64
N MET A 253 -16.35 21.02 -15.36
CA MET A 253 -16.05 19.83 -16.16
C MET A 253 -15.16 20.16 -17.37
N GLY A 254 -15.35 21.31 -18.02
CA GLY A 254 -14.54 21.73 -19.16
C GLY A 254 -13.03 21.77 -18.87
N PRO A 255 -12.59 22.49 -17.82
CA PRO A 255 -11.19 22.48 -17.37
C PRO A 255 -10.69 21.08 -16.99
N ALA A 256 -11.48 20.27 -16.28
CA ALA A 256 -11.08 18.91 -15.89
C ALA A 256 -10.87 18.00 -17.12
N LEU A 257 -11.75 18.08 -18.12
CA LEU A 257 -11.59 17.37 -19.39
C LEU A 257 -10.37 17.86 -20.18
N THR A 258 -10.05 19.15 -20.08
CA THR A 258 -8.82 19.71 -20.68
C THR A 258 -7.58 19.10 -20.04
N VAL A 259 -7.53 19.02 -18.71
CA VAL A 259 -6.43 18.35 -17.99
C VAL A 259 -6.33 16.87 -18.39
N LEU A 260 -7.46 16.17 -18.49
CA LEU A 260 -7.52 14.79 -18.94
C LEU A 260 -6.97 14.63 -20.38
N ALA A 261 -7.39 15.51 -21.30
CA ALA A 261 -6.97 15.50 -22.69
C ALA A 261 -5.46 15.76 -22.82
N LEU A 262 -4.91 16.71 -22.05
CA LEU A 262 -3.48 16.97 -21.99
C LEU A 262 -2.69 15.73 -21.54
N HIS A 263 -3.18 15.02 -20.53
CA HIS A 263 -2.57 13.76 -20.09
C HIS A 263 -2.67 12.66 -21.14
N TYR A 264 -3.80 12.57 -21.87
CA TYR A 264 -3.96 11.61 -22.96
C TYR A 264 -2.99 11.87 -24.11
N VAL A 265 -2.87 13.13 -24.55
CA VAL A 265 -1.90 13.55 -25.57
C VAL A 265 -0.47 13.27 -25.10
N TRP A 266 -0.17 13.53 -23.83
CA TRP A 266 1.13 13.22 -23.24
C TRP A 266 1.46 11.73 -23.32
N VAL A 267 0.52 10.84 -22.99
CA VAL A 267 0.72 9.39 -23.10
C VAL A 267 0.98 8.96 -24.54
N ILE A 268 0.21 9.48 -25.52
CA ILE A 268 0.36 9.08 -26.92
C ILE A 268 1.66 9.62 -27.53
N ARG A 269 2.15 10.79 -27.12
CA ARG A 269 3.37 11.35 -27.69
C ARG A 269 4.66 10.62 -27.28
N TRP A 270 4.64 9.81 -26.23
CA TRP A 270 5.82 9.08 -25.72
C TRP A 270 6.00 7.67 -26.33
N ASP A 271 5.72 7.54 -27.63
CA ASP A 271 5.63 6.28 -28.39
C ASP A 271 6.91 5.38 -28.39
N ALA A 272 8.11 5.93 -28.23
CA ALA A 272 9.37 5.17 -28.34
C ALA A 272 9.67 4.32 -27.09
N ALA A 273 9.48 4.87 -25.88
CA ALA A 273 9.71 4.15 -24.63
C ALA A 273 8.72 3.00 -24.40
N PHE A 274 7.56 3.04 -25.07
CA PHE A 274 6.52 2.01 -25.00
C PHE A 274 6.97 0.69 -25.64
N GLU A 275 7.54 0.76 -26.84
CA GLU A 275 8.00 -0.44 -27.55
C GLU A 275 9.20 -1.07 -26.87
N GLU A 276 10.19 -0.27 -26.46
CA GLU A 276 11.34 -0.79 -25.73
C GLU A 276 10.90 -1.44 -24.41
N ALA A 277 9.96 -0.84 -23.67
CA ALA A 277 9.43 -1.44 -22.45
C ALA A 277 8.59 -2.71 -22.71
N ALA A 278 7.80 -2.74 -23.78
CA ALA A 278 6.98 -3.90 -24.15
C ALA A 278 7.83 -5.05 -24.71
N ALA A 279 8.83 -4.75 -25.53
CA ALA A 279 9.81 -5.70 -26.07
C ALA A 279 10.71 -6.25 -24.95
N GLU A 280 11.25 -5.39 -24.09
CA GLU A 280 12.07 -5.81 -22.95
C GLU A 280 11.25 -6.66 -21.94
N ALA A 281 9.99 -6.32 -21.70
CA ALA A 281 9.09 -7.12 -20.87
C ALA A 281 8.77 -8.49 -21.51
N SER A 282 8.61 -8.55 -22.83
CA SER A 282 8.36 -9.77 -23.59
C SER A 282 9.60 -10.67 -23.62
N LEU A 283 10.78 -10.10 -23.87
CA LEU A 283 12.08 -10.80 -23.86
C LEU A 283 12.41 -11.38 -22.48
N ARG A 284 12.23 -10.61 -21.40
CA ARG A 284 12.45 -11.10 -20.03
C ARG A 284 11.56 -12.27 -19.65
N ARG A 285 10.36 -12.36 -20.24
CA ARG A 285 9.37 -13.41 -19.93
C ARG A 285 9.47 -14.60 -20.88
N ALA A 286 9.82 -14.39 -22.15
CA ALA A 286 10.20 -15.45 -23.08
C ALA A 286 11.44 -16.20 -22.57
N ALA A 287 12.45 -15.47 -22.07
CA ALA A 287 13.61 -16.07 -21.40
C ALA A 287 13.26 -16.86 -20.13
N ALA A 288 12.13 -16.55 -19.48
CA ALA A 288 11.63 -17.29 -18.32
C ALA A 288 10.76 -18.51 -18.69
N LEU A 289 10.31 -18.59 -19.95
CA LEU A 289 9.50 -19.67 -20.49
C LEU A 289 10.30 -20.65 -21.36
N THR A 290 11.50 -20.27 -21.84
CA THR A 290 12.45 -21.21 -22.44
C THR A 290 12.95 -22.21 -21.38
N ASP A 291 12.62 -23.47 -21.65
CA ASP A 291 12.73 -24.70 -20.88
C ASP A 291 14.04 -24.89 -20.07
N PRO A 292 13.96 -25.28 -18.77
CA PRO A 292 15.10 -25.72 -17.95
C PRO A 292 15.92 -26.89 -18.52
N ARG A 293 15.43 -27.60 -19.53
CA ARG A 293 16.01 -28.87 -20.01
C ARG A 293 17.26 -28.76 -20.88
N THR A 294 17.63 -27.59 -21.39
CA THR A 294 18.75 -27.49 -22.35
C THR A 294 20.05 -26.92 -21.79
N GLY A 295 20.12 -26.52 -20.52
CA GLY A 295 21.38 -26.15 -19.84
C GLY A 295 22.19 -24.98 -20.45
N ARG A 296 21.82 -24.47 -21.63
CA ARG A 296 22.45 -23.33 -22.30
C ARG A 296 21.57 -22.10 -22.10
N ILE A 297 21.95 -21.29 -21.11
CA ILE A 297 21.43 -19.94 -20.95
C ILE A 297 22.01 -19.09 -22.08
N ALA A 298 21.31 -19.04 -23.23
CA ALA A 298 21.65 -18.11 -24.28
C ALA A 298 21.40 -16.68 -23.78
N GLY A 299 22.49 -15.90 -23.68
CA GLY A 299 22.45 -14.43 -23.75
C GLY A 299 21.55 -13.73 -22.74
N ARG A 300 21.61 -14.08 -21.45
CA ARG A 300 21.05 -13.22 -20.40
C ARG A 300 21.80 -11.88 -20.48
N PRO A 301 21.16 -10.73 -20.76
CA PRO A 301 21.81 -9.46 -20.49
C PRO A 301 22.12 -9.46 -19.00
N VAL A 302 23.40 -9.31 -18.67
CA VAL A 302 23.89 -9.20 -17.29
C VAL A 302 23.14 -8.04 -16.67
N SER A 303 22.06 -8.34 -15.95
CA SER A 303 21.39 -7.36 -15.11
C SER A 303 22.48 -6.87 -14.18
N ARG A 304 22.97 -5.64 -14.40
CA ARG A 304 24.00 -4.99 -13.56
C ARG A 304 23.69 -5.36 -12.12
N SER A 305 24.56 -6.20 -11.55
CA SER A 305 24.35 -6.77 -10.23
C SER A 305 24.21 -5.58 -9.29
N THR A 306 22.98 -5.29 -8.86
CA THR A 306 22.78 -4.34 -7.77
C THR A 306 23.62 -4.85 -6.62
N PRO A 307 24.50 -4.03 -6.03
CA PRO A 307 25.36 -4.46 -4.94
C PRO A 307 24.52 -5.18 -3.89
N GLN A 308 24.92 -6.38 -3.53
CA GLN A 308 24.21 -7.22 -2.57
C GLN A 308 24.30 -6.53 -1.20
N LEU A 309 23.20 -5.91 -0.74
CA LEU A 309 23.16 -5.16 0.52
C LEU A 309 23.53 -6.03 1.73
N LEU A 310 23.31 -7.34 1.65
CA LEU A 310 23.61 -8.33 2.68
C LEU A 310 24.13 -9.60 2.01
N ARG A 311 25.43 -9.86 2.08
CA ARG A 311 26.04 -11.10 1.56
C ARG A 311 25.85 -12.23 2.57
N LEU A 312 25.18 -13.31 2.15
CA LEU A 312 25.07 -14.52 2.96
C LEU A 312 26.40 -15.28 2.92
N LYS A 313 26.88 -15.74 4.08
CA LYS A 313 28.03 -16.65 4.15
C LYS A 313 27.62 -18.04 3.60
N PRO A 314 28.53 -18.78 2.92
CA PRO A 314 28.22 -20.12 2.43
C PRO A 314 27.86 -21.13 3.54
N GLU A 315 28.36 -20.91 4.74
CA GLU A 315 28.13 -21.73 5.93
C GLU A 315 27.26 -20.98 6.94
N GLY A 316 26.40 -21.70 7.67
CA GLY A 316 25.57 -21.16 8.73
C GLY A 316 24.30 -21.96 8.99
N TRP A 317 23.41 -21.39 9.80
CA TRP A 317 22.09 -21.97 10.06
C TRP A 317 21.26 -22.04 8.75
N PRO A 318 20.86 -23.24 8.28
CA PRO A 318 20.18 -23.38 6.98
C PRO A 318 18.86 -22.61 6.88
N GLY A 319 18.10 -22.52 7.98
CA GLY A 319 16.89 -21.70 8.04
C GLY A 319 17.18 -20.20 7.81
N GLY A 320 18.38 -19.74 8.16
CA GLY A 320 18.85 -18.38 7.91
C GLY A 320 18.95 -18.05 6.43
N ALA A 321 19.21 -19.04 5.57
CA ALA A 321 19.20 -18.85 4.12
C ALA A 321 17.78 -18.56 3.59
N ILE A 322 16.77 -19.23 4.16
CA ILE A 322 15.36 -18.98 3.85
C ILE A 322 14.94 -17.59 4.34
N VAL A 323 15.29 -17.24 5.58
CA VAL A 323 15.05 -15.89 6.12
C VAL A 323 15.70 -14.84 5.24
N TRP A 324 16.97 -15.03 4.87
CA TRP A 324 17.73 -14.12 4.02
C TRP A 324 17.11 -13.99 2.63
N LYS A 325 16.74 -15.11 1.97
CA LYS A 325 16.06 -15.13 0.67
C LYS A 325 14.82 -14.24 0.70
N ASN A 326 13.95 -14.47 1.68
CA ASN A 326 12.67 -13.77 1.79
C ASN A 326 12.80 -12.32 2.26
N PHE A 327 13.71 -12.05 3.20
CA PHE A 327 14.00 -10.70 3.65
C PHE A 327 14.59 -9.87 2.50
N LEU A 328 15.54 -10.42 1.76
CA LEU A 328 16.12 -9.77 0.60
C LEU A 328 15.08 -9.58 -0.50
N ALA A 329 14.17 -10.52 -0.72
CA ALA A 329 13.07 -10.34 -1.67
C ALA A 329 12.21 -9.10 -1.35
N ALA A 330 11.95 -8.84 -0.06
CA ALA A 330 11.25 -7.63 0.38
C ALA A 330 12.10 -6.35 0.25
N VAL A 331 13.39 -6.42 0.63
CA VAL A 331 14.30 -5.26 0.62
C VAL A 331 14.81 -4.88 -0.78
N ARG A 332 14.87 -5.84 -1.72
CA ARG A 332 15.38 -5.65 -3.09
C ARG A 332 14.45 -4.82 -3.96
N PHE A 333 13.23 -4.54 -3.51
CA PHE A 333 12.45 -3.44 -4.08
C PHE A 333 13.15 -2.12 -3.73
N ARG A 334 13.74 -1.43 -4.73
CA ARG A 334 14.39 -0.10 -4.60
C ARG A 334 13.56 0.96 -3.85
N ARG A 335 12.28 0.69 -3.59
CA ARG A 335 11.37 1.46 -2.72
C ARG A 335 11.81 1.47 -1.24
N VAL A 336 12.43 0.41 -0.73
CA VAL A 336 12.77 0.30 0.70
C VAL A 336 13.90 1.26 1.09
N ARG A 337 14.95 1.41 0.27
CA ARG A 337 16.01 2.40 0.53
C ARG A 337 15.47 3.84 0.55
N GLY A 338 14.62 4.18 -0.42
CA GLY A 338 13.98 5.50 -0.45
C GLY A 338 13.05 5.72 0.76
N GLY A 339 12.27 4.70 1.13
CA GLY A 339 11.44 4.73 2.33
C GLY A 339 12.24 4.89 3.61
N ALA A 340 13.34 4.16 3.78
CA ALA A 340 14.20 4.26 4.96
C ALA A 340 14.83 5.66 5.11
N ILE A 341 15.32 6.25 4.00
CA ILE A 341 15.83 7.62 4.01
C ILE A 341 14.72 8.61 4.35
N ALA A 342 13.53 8.45 3.75
CA ALA A 342 12.38 9.31 4.04
C ALA A 342 11.93 9.21 5.51
N LEU A 343 11.89 8.01 6.07
CA LEU A 343 11.58 7.78 7.49
C LEU A 343 12.65 8.40 8.39
N GLY A 344 13.93 8.27 8.05
CA GLY A 344 15.03 8.89 8.81
C GLY A 344 14.96 10.41 8.79
N LEU A 345 14.76 11.01 7.61
CA LEU A 345 14.57 12.46 7.47
C LEU A 345 13.31 12.94 8.20
N ALA A 346 12.21 12.20 8.12
CA ALA A 346 11.00 12.49 8.88
C ALA A 346 11.27 12.42 10.39
N GLY A 347 12.05 11.46 10.87
CA GLY A 347 12.41 11.36 12.28
C GLY A 347 13.22 12.55 12.77
N VAL A 348 14.23 12.98 12.02
CA VAL A 348 15.02 14.19 12.33
C VAL A 348 14.12 15.43 12.34
N LEU A 349 13.28 15.58 11.31
CA LEU A 349 12.37 16.72 11.20
C LEU A 349 11.37 16.75 12.37
N LEU A 350 10.75 15.62 12.71
CA LEU A 350 9.79 15.54 13.81
C LEU A 350 10.44 15.77 15.17
N ALA A 351 11.66 15.26 15.38
CA ALA A 351 12.42 15.52 16.60
C ALA A 351 12.67 17.02 16.76
N VAL A 352 13.16 17.69 15.71
CA VAL A 352 13.38 19.15 15.70
C VAL A 352 12.06 19.87 15.93
N LEU A 353 11.02 19.59 15.16
CA LEU A 353 9.72 20.25 15.27
C LEU A 353 9.07 20.05 16.65
N SER A 354 9.35 18.96 17.37
CA SER A 354 8.80 18.75 18.70
C SER A 354 9.32 19.73 19.75
N PHE A 355 10.47 20.38 19.51
CA PHE A 355 11.06 21.39 20.40
C PHE A 355 10.82 22.85 19.95
N TYR A 356 10.18 23.07 18.80
CA TYR A 356 9.93 24.42 18.25
C TYR A 356 8.43 24.77 18.27
N GLY A 357 8.07 25.89 18.90
CA GLY A 357 6.69 26.39 19.00
C GLY A 357 5.78 25.55 19.92
N GLU A 358 4.46 25.67 19.80
CA GLU A 358 3.46 24.87 20.56
C GLU A 358 3.42 23.37 20.16
N GLY A 359 4.43 22.82 19.48
CA GLY A 359 4.56 21.38 19.18
C GLY A 359 3.51 20.76 18.23
N THR A 360 2.50 21.52 17.81
CA THR A 360 1.29 21.03 17.11
C THR A 360 1.53 20.15 15.88
N LEU A 361 2.42 20.56 14.96
CA LEU A 361 2.69 19.78 13.74
C LEU A 361 3.37 18.45 14.07
N ALA A 362 4.23 18.45 15.09
CA ALA A 362 4.85 17.24 15.58
C ALA A 362 3.77 16.36 16.25
N GLU A 363 2.90 16.91 17.10
CA GLU A 363 1.81 16.14 17.71
C GLU A 363 0.88 15.48 16.68
N LEU A 364 0.46 16.23 15.66
CA LEU A 364 -0.35 15.72 14.55
C LEU A 364 0.33 14.54 13.85
N ALA A 365 1.60 14.70 13.52
CA ALA A 365 2.39 13.65 12.91
C ALA A 365 2.56 12.45 13.85
N GLY A 366 2.76 12.68 15.15
CA GLY A 366 2.93 11.65 16.17
C GLY A 366 1.70 10.79 16.35
N TRP A 367 0.51 11.40 16.42
CA TRP A 367 -0.77 10.68 16.42
C TRP A 367 -1.00 9.94 15.11
N PHE A 368 -0.72 10.56 13.97
CA PHE A 368 -0.84 9.92 12.66
C PHE A 368 0.04 8.66 12.56
N THR A 369 1.31 8.75 12.94
CA THR A 369 2.22 7.59 12.90
C THR A 369 1.83 6.52 13.92
N LEU A 370 1.27 6.90 15.08
CA LEU A 370 0.77 5.96 16.09
C LEU A 370 -0.45 5.19 15.58
N THR A 371 -1.43 5.89 15.02
CA THR A 371 -2.60 5.27 14.39
C THR A 371 -2.18 4.32 13.27
N TRP A 372 -1.24 4.74 12.43
CA TRP A 372 -0.72 3.88 11.37
C TRP A 372 0.05 2.66 11.89
N ALA A 373 0.79 2.78 13.00
CA ALA A 373 1.41 1.63 13.64
C ALA A 373 0.36 0.59 14.07
N GLY A 374 -0.76 1.05 14.65
CA GLY A 374 -1.91 0.20 15.00
C GLY A 374 -2.59 -0.44 13.79
N VAL A 375 -2.83 0.33 12.72
CA VAL A 375 -3.40 -0.19 11.46
C VAL A 375 -2.47 -1.26 10.84
N VAL A 376 -1.16 -1.01 10.83
CA VAL A 376 -0.16 -1.95 10.32
C VAL A 376 -0.10 -3.22 11.18
N LEU A 377 -0.39 -3.16 12.48
CA LEU A 377 -0.52 -4.36 13.33
C LEU A 377 -1.63 -5.29 12.86
N VAL A 378 -2.79 -4.75 12.48
CA VAL A 378 -3.94 -5.57 12.07
C VAL A 378 -3.84 -5.97 10.58
N VAL A 379 -3.55 -5.00 9.71
CA VAL A 379 -3.65 -5.17 8.25
C VAL A 379 -2.30 -5.51 7.61
N GLY A 380 -1.19 -5.15 8.25
CA GLY A 380 0.16 -5.28 7.69
C GLY A 380 0.56 -6.67 7.20
N PRO A 381 0.22 -7.79 7.86
CA PRO A 381 0.59 -9.10 7.36
C PRO A 381 -0.16 -9.53 6.08
N GLN A 382 -1.25 -8.85 5.71
CA GLN A 382 -1.87 -9.01 4.37
C GLN A 382 -1.05 -8.33 3.26
N TRP A 383 -0.31 -7.27 3.61
CA TRP A 383 0.52 -6.51 2.66
C TRP A 383 1.92 -7.08 2.52
N VAL A 384 2.53 -7.50 3.63
CA VAL A 384 3.85 -8.10 3.71
C VAL A 384 3.70 -9.62 3.58
N ARG A 385 3.99 -10.16 2.40
CA ARG A 385 3.76 -11.58 2.04
C ARG A 385 5.01 -12.29 1.54
N ASN A 386 6.20 -11.90 2.00
CA ASN A 386 7.45 -12.61 1.70
C ASN A 386 7.59 -13.84 2.62
N ASP A 387 6.60 -14.72 2.57
CA ASP A 387 6.46 -15.92 3.39
C ASP A 387 5.88 -17.09 2.57
N LEU A 388 5.56 -18.18 3.27
CA LEU A 388 5.12 -19.44 2.69
C LEU A 388 3.90 -19.27 1.77
N ARG A 389 3.05 -18.26 1.94
CA ARG A 389 1.88 -18.04 1.07
C ARG A 389 2.26 -17.78 -0.39
N ASN A 390 3.43 -17.21 -0.63
CA ASN A 390 3.93 -17.03 -2.00
C ASN A 390 4.65 -18.27 -2.52
N ASP A 391 5.26 -19.04 -1.62
CA ASP A 391 6.13 -20.16 -1.95
C ASP A 391 5.41 -21.52 -1.92
N LEU A 392 4.17 -21.58 -1.42
CA LEU A 392 3.38 -22.81 -1.32
C LEU A 392 3.06 -23.45 -2.68
N LEU A 393 3.09 -22.66 -3.76
CA LEU A 393 2.97 -23.19 -5.13
C LEU A 393 4.21 -23.99 -5.58
N MET A 394 5.31 -23.86 -4.84
CA MET A 394 6.58 -24.56 -5.06
C MET A 394 6.83 -25.58 -3.93
N LEU A 395 5.76 -26.17 -3.36
CA LEU A 395 5.85 -27.07 -2.22
C LEU A 395 6.81 -28.25 -2.46
N ASP A 396 6.84 -28.79 -3.66
CA ASP A 396 7.79 -29.85 -4.07
C ASP A 396 9.24 -29.45 -3.82
N LEU A 397 9.60 -28.22 -4.19
CA LEU A 397 10.95 -27.70 -4.01
C LEU A 397 11.24 -27.47 -2.53
N LEU A 398 10.28 -26.92 -1.77
CA LEU A 398 10.47 -26.66 -0.34
C LEU A 398 10.62 -27.96 0.46
N ARG A 399 9.89 -29.02 0.08
CA ARG A 399 9.99 -30.35 0.71
C ARG A 399 11.26 -31.11 0.31
N ALA A 400 11.88 -30.77 -0.82
CA ALA A 400 13.17 -31.33 -1.21
C ALA A 400 14.34 -30.81 -0.34
N TYR A 401 14.13 -29.76 0.46
CA TYR A 401 15.15 -29.29 1.39
C TYR A 401 15.39 -30.31 2.50
N PRO A 402 16.66 -30.61 2.87
CA PRO A 402 16.99 -31.53 3.96
C PRO A 402 16.78 -30.86 5.33
N LEU A 403 15.60 -30.28 5.56
CA LEU A 403 15.24 -29.52 6.75
C LEU A 403 13.91 -30.02 7.32
N ARG A 404 13.77 -29.93 8.64
CA ARG A 404 12.49 -30.17 9.30
C ARG A 404 11.48 -29.12 8.86
N GLY A 405 10.22 -29.51 8.71
CA GLY A 405 9.13 -28.62 8.32
C GLY A 405 8.97 -27.44 9.28
N SER A 406 9.24 -27.63 10.58
CA SER A 406 9.22 -26.54 11.56
C SER A 406 10.29 -25.48 11.31
N THR A 407 11.47 -25.87 10.82
CA THR A 407 12.54 -24.93 10.43
C THR A 407 12.14 -24.15 9.19
N VAL A 408 11.53 -24.81 8.19
CA VAL A 408 11.04 -24.15 6.97
C VAL A 408 9.93 -23.15 7.31
N VAL A 409 8.87 -23.60 8.00
CA VAL A 409 7.73 -22.74 8.40
C VAL A 409 8.19 -21.58 9.27
N GLY A 410 9.02 -21.84 10.28
CA GLY A 410 9.56 -20.79 11.15
C GLY A 410 10.36 -19.75 10.37
N ALA A 411 11.28 -20.18 9.50
CA ALA A 411 12.10 -19.28 8.71
C ALA A 411 11.30 -18.46 7.68
N GLU A 412 10.31 -19.07 7.04
CA GLU A 412 9.39 -18.39 6.12
C GLU A 412 8.59 -17.28 6.83
N VAL A 413 8.06 -17.57 8.02
CA VAL A 413 7.30 -16.60 8.84
C VAL A 413 8.21 -15.49 9.40
N MET A 414 9.41 -15.83 9.89
CA MET A 414 10.36 -14.88 10.46
C MET A 414 10.71 -13.75 9.49
N ALA A 415 10.82 -14.03 8.18
CA ALA A 415 11.18 -13.02 7.20
C ALA A 415 10.12 -11.92 7.05
N SER A 416 8.84 -12.30 6.93
CA SER A 416 7.73 -11.34 6.85
C SER A 416 7.52 -10.62 8.18
N ALA A 417 7.61 -11.35 9.29
CA ALA A 417 7.50 -10.77 10.63
C ALA A 417 8.60 -9.72 10.90
N SER A 418 9.83 -9.96 10.46
CA SER A 418 10.95 -9.02 10.63
C SER A 418 10.74 -7.72 9.86
N VAL A 419 10.26 -7.81 8.61
CA VAL A 419 9.96 -6.63 7.78
C VAL A 419 8.83 -5.81 8.40
N LEU A 420 7.76 -6.48 8.85
CA LEU A 420 6.63 -5.83 9.48
C LEU A 420 7.02 -5.16 10.81
N THR A 421 7.84 -5.83 11.60
CA THR A 421 8.37 -5.31 12.87
C THR A 421 9.25 -4.08 12.65
N ALA A 422 10.16 -4.13 11.68
CA ALA A 422 10.99 -2.98 11.35
C ALA A 422 10.15 -1.76 10.93
N LEU A 423 9.10 -1.98 10.14
CA LEU A 423 8.17 -0.92 9.74
C LEU A 423 7.43 -0.33 10.94
N GLN A 424 6.84 -1.16 11.79
CA GLN A 424 6.10 -0.70 12.98
C GLN A 424 7.00 0.00 14.00
N LEU A 425 8.19 -0.54 14.29
CA LEU A 425 9.14 0.10 15.18
C LEU A 425 9.60 1.46 14.63
N SER A 426 9.75 1.58 13.30
CA SER A 426 10.03 2.88 12.68
C SER A 426 8.88 3.87 12.92
N LEU A 427 7.62 3.45 12.75
CA LEU A 427 6.46 4.32 13.01
C LEU A 427 6.34 4.71 14.48
N LEU A 428 6.58 3.79 15.42
CA LEU A 428 6.57 4.08 16.85
C LEU A 428 7.74 4.97 17.27
N LEU A 429 8.91 4.81 16.64
CA LEU A 429 10.04 5.72 16.83
C LEU A 429 9.67 7.14 16.35
N LEU A 430 9.02 7.27 15.20
CA LEU A 430 8.53 8.58 14.73
C LEU A 430 7.52 9.19 15.72
N THR A 431 6.59 8.38 16.25
CA THR A 431 5.66 8.83 17.30
C THR A 431 6.42 9.32 18.54
N PHE A 432 7.40 8.56 19.02
CA PHE A 432 8.21 8.95 20.18
C PHE A 432 8.97 10.26 19.93
N LEU A 433 9.62 10.40 18.77
CA LEU A 433 10.35 11.61 18.39
C LEU A 433 9.43 12.83 18.23
N ALA A 434 8.22 12.62 17.71
CA ALA A 434 7.26 13.69 17.52
C ALA A 434 6.69 14.24 18.83
N PHE A 435 6.62 13.41 19.87
CA PHE A 435 6.20 13.81 21.21
C PHE A 435 7.39 14.08 22.16
N LEU A 436 8.63 14.14 21.65
CA LEU A 436 9.81 14.19 22.51
C LEU A 436 9.86 15.47 23.37
N GLY A 437 9.55 16.63 22.77
CA GLY A 437 9.48 17.92 23.47
C GLY A 437 8.13 18.25 24.15
N ASN A 438 7.14 17.35 24.09
CA ASN A 438 5.82 17.62 24.70
C ASN A 438 5.82 17.23 26.18
N GLU A 439 5.91 18.24 27.06
CA GLU A 439 5.93 18.12 28.52
C GLU A 439 4.54 17.92 29.15
N THR A 440 3.46 18.35 28.49
CA THR A 440 2.10 18.31 29.03
C THR A 440 1.37 16.99 28.80
N LEU A 441 1.82 16.17 27.84
CA LEU A 441 1.15 14.93 27.47
C LEU A 441 1.36 13.83 28.53
N GLU A 442 0.30 13.14 28.91
CA GLU A 442 0.39 11.93 29.72
C GLU A 442 0.29 10.68 28.83
N PRO A 443 1.09 9.61 29.09
CA PRO A 443 2.06 9.48 30.17
C PRO A 443 3.36 10.27 29.87
N GLY A 444 4.12 10.65 30.90
CA GLY A 444 5.36 11.44 30.76
C GLY A 444 6.49 10.73 30.00
N LEU A 445 7.57 11.46 29.66
CA LEU A 445 8.64 10.98 28.77
C LEU A 445 9.26 9.63 29.17
N ALA A 446 9.55 9.43 30.45
CA ALA A 446 10.12 8.18 30.95
C ALA A 446 9.18 6.98 30.71
N ALA A 447 7.88 7.17 30.90
CA ALA A 447 6.88 6.14 30.65
C ALA A 447 6.70 5.88 29.14
N ARG A 448 6.73 6.91 28.28
CA ARG A 448 6.73 6.75 26.82
C ARG A 448 7.95 5.96 26.36
N GLY A 449 9.13 6.24 26.93
CA GLY A 449 10.36 5.49 26.67
C GLY A 449 10.25 4.03 27.09
N ALA A 450 9.69 3.76 28.28
CA ALA A 450 9.43 2.39 28.76
C ALA A 450 8.45 1.64 27.85
N LEU A 451 7.39 2.30 27.36
CA LEU A 451 6.45 1.72 26.40
C LEU A 451 7.12 1.39 25.06
N LEU A 452 7.98 2.28 24.54
CA LEU A 452 8.74 2.02 23.31
C LEU A 452 9.69 0.83 23.47
N LEU A 453 10.42 0.76 24.59
CA LEU A 453 11.29 -0.39 24.90
C LEU A 453 10.49 -1.68 25.04
N GLY A 454 9.32 -1.64 25.70
CA GLY A 454 8.40 -2.76 25.76
C GLY A 454 7.92 -3.20 24.37
N ALA A 455 7.62 -2.24 23.49
CA ALA A 455 7.24 -2.51 22.11
C ALA A 455 8.39 -3.16 21.31
N VAL A 456 9.64 -2.74 21.51
CA VAL A 456 10.82 -3.38 20.88
C VAL A 456 10.92 -4.86 21.22
N VAL A 457 10.55 -5.26 22.44
CA VAL A 457 10.58 -6.66 22.88
C VAL A 457 9.35 -7.44 22.41
N CYS A 458 8.15 -6.88 22.57
CA CYS A 458 6.90 -7.59 22.30
C CYS A 458 6.50 -7.61 20.82
N LEU A 459 6.70 -6.52 20.07
CA LEU A 459 6.24 -6.44 18.67
C LEU A 459 6.81 -7.50 17.74
N PRO A 460 8.10 -7.89 17.80
CA PRO A 460 8.61 -8.99 16.99
C PRO A 460 7.77 -10.26 17.17
N LEU A 461 7.40 -10.58 18.41
CA LEU A 461 6.61 -11.77 18.74
C LEU A 461 5.14 -11.61 18.31
N LEU A 462 4.54 -10.44 18.50
CA LEU A 462 3.18 -10.15 18.05
C LEU A 462 3.04 -10.28 16.52
N ASN A 463 3.97 -9.67 15.78
CA ASN A 463 4.00 -9.78 14.32
C ASN A 463 4.31 -11.20 13.86
N PHE A 464 5.17 -11.92 14.59
CA PHE A 464 5.42 -13.34 14.31
C PHE A 464 4.14 -14.15 14.39
N HIS A 465 3.33 -14.01 15.45
CA HIS A 465 2.04 -14.70 15.57
C HIS A 465 1.06 -14.29 14.49
N ASN A 466 0.97 -13.00 14.18
CA ASN A 466 0.03 -12.53 13.16
C ASN A 466 0.37 -13.09 11.77
N VAL A 467 1.65 -13.12 11.40
CA VAL A 467 2.13 -13.77 10.18
C VAL A 467 1.94 -15.29 10.27
N LEU A 468 2.21 -15.92 11.41
CA LEU A 468 2.07 -17.37 11.62
C LEU A 468 0.62 -17.83 11.44
N ILE A 469 -0.36 -17.07 11.94
CA ILE A 469 -1.79 -17.34 11.74
C ILE A 469 -2.12 -17.35 10.24
N GLN A 470 -1.63 -16.36 9.48
CA GLN A 470 -1.92 -16.28 8.04
C GLN A 470 -1.24 -17.40 7.24
N ASN A 471 -0.04 -17.82 7.64
CA ASN A 471 0.64 -18.96 7.03
C ASN A 471 0.00 -20.31 7.44
N GLY A 472 -0.47 -20.42 8.68
CA GLY A 472 -1.25 -21.56 9.16
C GLY A 472 -2.56 -21.70 8.40
N ALA A 473 -3.28 -20.60 8.18
CA ALA A 473 -4.48 -20.59 7.35
C ALA A 473 -4.20 -21.07 5.92
N ALA A 474 -3.05 -20.69 5.34
CA ALA A 474 -2.67 -21.14 4.01
C ALA A 474 -2.32 -22.63 3.94
N LEU A 475 -1.76 -23.21 5.01
CA LEU A 475 -1.45 -24.63 5.10
C LEU A 475 -2.69 -25.50 5.37
N LEU A 476 -3.53 -25.08 6.30
CA LEU A 476 -4.71 -25.83 6.74
C LEU A 476 -5.87 -25.69 5.76
N PHE A 477 -6.01 -24.49 5.17
CA PHE A 477 -7.12 -24.11 4.31
C PHE A 477 -6.61 -23.43 3.02
N PRO A 478 -5.74 -24.08 2.21
CA PRO A 478 -5.16 -23.47 1.01
C PRO A 478 -6.23 -22.95 0.04
N ALA A 479 -7.37 -23.63 -0.01
CA ALA A 479 -8.53 -23.24 -0.81
C ALA A 479 -9.13 -21.86 -0.47
N TRP A 480 -8.87 -21.34 0.73
CA TRP A 480 -9.44 -20.10 1.26
C TRP A 480 -8.45 -18.93 1.26
N VAL A 481 -7.19 -19.18 0.92
CA VAL A 481 -6.12 -18.17 0.88
C VAL A 481 -5.61 -18.02 -0.53
N GLN A 482 -5.41 -16.79 -0.99
CA GLN A 482 -4.79 -16.55 -2.29
C GLN A 482 -3.30 -16.91 -2.23
N LEU A 483 -2.90 -17.97 -2.92
CA LEU A 483 -1.51 -18.41 -2.99
C LEU A 483 -0.77 -17.77 -4.18
N GLY A 484 0.53 -17.55 -3.99
CA GLY A 484 1.43 -17.05 -5.03
C GLY A 484 1.46 -15.52 -5.18
N PRO A 485 2.33 -15.03 -6.09
CA PRO A 485 2.65 -13.61 -6.22
C PRO A 485 1.59 -12.77 -6.95
N SER A 486 0.59 -13.40 -7.58
CA SER A 486 -0.51 -12.72 -8.28
C SER A 486 -1.71 -12.50 -7.36
N ARG A 487 -2.08 -11.24 -7.12
CA ARG A 487 -3.34 -10.89 -6.44
C ARG A 487 -4.51 -11.06 -7.41
N ALA A 488 -5.48 -11.90 -7.07
CA ALA A 488 -6.79 -11.82 -7.70
C ALA A 488 -7.47 -10.55 -7.19
N GLY A 489 -7.95 -9.69 -8.09
CA GLY A 489 -8.74 -8.50 -7.73
C GLY A 489 -10.24 -8.79 -7.85
N GLY A 490 -11.06 -8.13 -7.03
CA GLY A 490 -12.52 -8.23 -7.07
C GLY A 490 -13.15 -8.21 -5.68
N VAL A 491 -14.49 -8.21 -5.63
CA VAL A 491 -15.27 -8.21 -4.38
C VAL A 491 -15.02 -9.48 -3.55
N GLU A 492 -14.87 -10.62 -4.22
CA GLU A 492 -14.53 -11.90 -3.59
C GLU A 492 -13.14 -11.86 -2.94
N ALA A 493 -12.14 -11.30 -3.62
CA ALA A 493 -10.81 -11.12 -3.06
C ALA A 493 -10.82 -10.17 -1.85
N LEU A 494 -11.62 -9.10 -1.91
CA LEU A 494 -11.85 -8.20 -0.79
C LEU A 494 -12.48 -8.96 0.39
N GLY A 495 -13.51 -9.77 0.15
CA GLY A 495 -14.15 -10.58 1.18
C GLY A 495 -13.23 -11.64 1.79
N GLN A 496 -12.38 -12.30 0.99
CA GLN A 496 -11.33 -13.19 1.49
C GLN A 496 -10.33 -12.43 2.37
N SER A 497 -9.90 -11.23 1.96
CA SER A 497 -9.05 -10.37 2.79
C SER A 497 -9.72 -9.98 4.10
N MET A 498 -11.02 -9.62 4.08
CA MET A 498 -11.78 -9.30 5.30
C MET A 498 -11.90 -10.52 6.22
N LEU A 499 -12.22 -11.70 5.68
CA LEU A 499 -12.28 -12.94 6.46
C LEU A 499 -10.94 -13.23 7.14
N LEU A 500 -9.84 -13.11 6.41
CA LEU A 500 -8.51 -13.31 6.97
C LEU A 500 -8.15 -12.25 8.01
N ILE A 501 -8.51 -10.98 7.80
CA ILE A 501 -8.27 -9.91 8.78
C ILE A 501 -9.06 -10.20 10.07
N ILE A 502 -10.37 -10.43 9.97
CA ILE A 502 -11.24 -10.70 11.13
C ILE A 502 -10.79 -11.98 11.85
N GLY A 503 -10.56 -13.07 11.10
CA GLY A 503 -10.09 -14.33 11.67
C GLY A 503 -8.72 -14.19 12.35
N SER A 504 -7.79 -13.45 11.73
CA SER A 504 -6.47 -13.18 12.33
C SER A 504 -6.57 -12.31 13.58
N ALA A 505 -7.44 -11.30 13.59
CA ALA A 505 -7.66 -10.45 14.76
C ALA A 505 -8.24 -11.25 15.93
N VAL A 506 -9.27 -12.06 15.70
CA VAL A 506 -9.89 -12.91 16.74
C VAL A 506 -8.89 -13.93 17.29
N LEU A 507 -8.15 -14.63 16.41
CA LEU A 507 -7.15 -15.60 16.82
C LEU A 507 -5.98 -14.94 17.57
N LEU A 508 -5.52 -13.78 17.09
CA LEU A 508 -4.48 -13.03 17.78
C LEU A 508 -4.98 -12.61 19.17
N SER A 509 -6.17 -12.03 19.28
CA SER A 509 -6.77 -11.67 20.58
C SER A 509 -6.83 -12.86 21.53
N ALA A 510 -7.22 -14.05 21.05
CA ALA A 510 -7.24 -15.26 21.86
C ALA A 510 -5.85 -15.69 22.34
N ILE A 511 -4.85 -15.66 21.44
CA ILE A 511 -3.45 -15.97 21.76
C ILE A 511 -2.89 -14.98 22.80
N LEU A 512 -3.28 -13.69 22.72
CA LEU A 512 -2.77 -12.68 23.64
C LEU A 512 -3.35 -12.76 25.05
N LEU A 513 -4.43 -13.52 25.30
CA LEU A 513 -5.05 -13.60 26.63
C LEU A 513 -4.08 -14.11 27.70
N LEU A 514 -3.40 -15.23 27.43
CA LEU A 514 -2.52 -15.87 28.42
C LEU A 514 -1.24 -15.03 28.67
N PRO A 515 -0.51 -14.55 27.64
CA PRO A 515 0.66 -13.70 27.85
C PRO A 515 0.33 -12.37 28.52
N LEU A 516 -0.81 -11.75 28.16
CA LEU A 516 -1.26 -10.51 28.79
C LEU A 516 -1.62 -10.75 30.25
N ALA A 517 -2.29 -11.85 30.59
CA ALA A 517 -2.58 -12.21 31.97
C ALA A 517 -1.29 -12.42 32.77
N ALA A 518 -0.32 -13.19 32.24
CA ALA A 518 0.96 -13.43 32.89
C ALA A 518 1.74 -12.14 33.14
N GLY A 519 1.88 -11.28 32.11
CA GLY A 519 2.53 -9.99 32.23
C GLY A 519 1.81 -9.07 33.23
N SER A 520 0.48 -9.04 33.21
CA SER A 520 -0.32 -8.23 34.12
C SER A 520 -0.19 -8.70 35.58
N VAL A 521 -0.17 -10.00 35.82
CA VAL A 521 0.05 -10.56 37.18
C VAL A 521 1.41 -10.15 37.71
N VAL A 522 2.47 -10.28 36.91
CA VAL A 522 3.83 -9.86 37.30
C VAL A 522 3.88 -8.34 37.53
N PHE A 523 3.27 -7.56 36.66
CA PHE A 523 3.20 -6.11 36.79
C PHE A 523 2.48 -5.70 38.08
N LEU A 524 1.29 -6.22 38.33
CA LEU A 524 0.46 -5.88 39.49
C LEU A 524 1.09 -6.35 40.81
N ALA A 525 1.73 -7.51 40.83
CA ALA A 525 2.40 -8.03 42.02
C ALA A 525 3.61 -7.17 42.43
N LEU A 526 4.35 -6.63 41.46
CA LEU A 526 5.58 -5.86 41.71
C LEU A 526 5.37 -4.34 41.72
N ARG A 527 4.24 -3.84 41.22
CA ARG A 527 3.90 -2.42 41.19
C ARG A 527 4.00 -1.72 42.56
N PRO A 528 3.55 -2.30 43.69
CA PRO A 528 3.66 -1.65 45.00
C PRO A 528 5.10 -1.34 45.42
N HIS A 529 6.07 -2.13 44.94
CA HIS A 529 7.48 -2.01 45.32
C HIS A 529 8.31 -1.23 44.29
N LEU A 530 8.00 -1.39 43.01
CA LEU A 530 8.83 -0.90 41.90
C LEU A 530 8.16 0.18 41.06
N GLY A 531 6.90 0.52 41.31
CA GLY A 531 6.15 1.49 40.50
C GLY A 531 6.13 1.08 39.02
N LEU A 532 6.52 1.99 38.11
CA LEU A 532 6.61 1.70 36.66
C LEU A 532 7.76 0.74 36.30
N TRP A 533 8.76 0.58 37.18
CA TRP A 533 9.87 -0.34 36.94
C TRP A 533 9.47 -1.81 37.00
N SER A 534 8.26 -2.13 37.47
CA SER A 534 7.68 -3.48 37.37
C SER A 534 7.46 -3.93 35.91
N LEU A 535 7.51 -3.00 34.94
CA LEU A 535 7.53 -3.34 33.51
C LEU A 535 8.76 -4.17 33.11
N ILE A 536 9.91 -3.99 33.77
CA ILE A 536 11.15 -4.71 33.47
C ILE A 536 10.97 -6.22 33.58
N PRO A 537 10.39 -6.78 34.66
CA PRO A 537 10.09 -8.21 34.73
C PRO A 537 8.80 -8.62 34.03
N ALA A 538 7.79 -7.73 33.97
CA ALA A 538 6.49 -8.06 33.37
C ALA A 538 6.55 -8.27 31.85
N VAL A 539 7.30 -7.42 31.13
CA VAL A 539 7.43 -7.50 29.67
C VAL A 539 8.12 -8.79 29.22
N PRO A 540 9.28 -9.19 29.76
CA PRO A 540 9.91 -10.48 29.47
C PRO A 540 9.05 -11.67 29.86
N ALA A 541 8.27 -11.60 30.93
CA ALA A 541 7.36 -12.69 31.31
C ALA A 541 6.29 -12.93 30.23
N ALA A 542 5.63 -11.86 29.76
CA ALA A 542 4.68 -11.93 28.65
C ALA A 542 5.37 -12.38 27.34
N ALA A 543 6.54 -11.82 27.03
CA ALA A 543 7.30 -12.15 25.83
C ALA A 543 7.78 -13.62 25.83
N GLY A 544 8.21 -14.14 26.97
CA GLY A 544 8.61 -15.55 27.12
C GLY A 544 7.47 -16.50 26.83
N LEU A 545 6.26 -16.17 27.29
CA LEU A 545 5.07 -16.97 27.04
C LEU A 545 4.65 -16.91 25.57
N LEU A 546 4.66 -15.72 24.95
CA LEU A 546 4.47 -15.58 23.51
C LEU A 546 5.49 -16.41 22.72
N ALA A 547 6.78 -16.36 23.10
CA ALA A 547 7.81 -17.13 22.42
C ALA A 547 7.56 -18.65 22.52
N LEU A 548 7.09 -19.12 23.68
CA LEU A 548 6.71 -20.51 23.91
C LEU A 548 5.52 -20.93 23.02
N GLU A 549 4.44 -20.16 23.01
CA GLU A 549 3.25 -20.39 22.18
C GLU A 549 3.61 -20.42 20.69
N GLY A 550 4.45 -19.47 20.26
CA GLY A 550 4.97 -19.41 18.89
C GLY A 550 5.78 -20.65 18.53
N ALA A 551 6.67 -21.10 19.42
CA ALA A 551 7.48 -22.31 19.20
C ALA A 551 6.62 -23.58 19.10
N VAL A 552 5.60 -23.72 19.96
CA VAL A 552 4.65 -24.85 19.91
C VAL A 552 3.87 -24.83 18.59
N THR A 553 3.36 -23.67 18.20
CA THR A 553 2.57 -23.50 16.97
C THR A 553 3.40 -23.78 15.72
N VAL A 554 4.66 -23.31 15.67
CA VAL A 554 5.59 -23.59 14.56
C VAL A 554 5.91 -25.09 14.47
N ARG A 555 6.12 -25.77 15.60
CA ARG A 555 6.34 -27.24 15.60
C ARG A 555 5.11 -27.99 15.11
N TRP A 556 3.92 -27.55 15.47
CA TRP A 556 2.68 -28.13 14.97
C TRP A 556 2.49 -27.89 13.47
N LEU A 557 2.60 -26.64 13.00
CA LEU A 557 2.50 -26.30 11.58
C LEU A 557 3.60 -26.96 10.73
N GLY A 558 4.79 -27.16 11.29
CA GLY A 558 5.86 -27.91 10.63
C GLY A 558 5.47 -29.35 10.31
N ARG A 559 4.77 -30.03 11.23
CA ARG A 559 4.23 -31.38 10.99
C ARG A 559 3.12 -31.38 9.95
N VAL A 560 2.28 -30.33 9.94
CA VAL A 560 1.23 -30.16 8.91
C VAL A 560 1.88 -29.98 7.54
N PHE A 561 2.89 -29.11 7.44
CA PHE A 561 3.66 -28.86 6.22
C PHE A 561 4.26 -30.15 5.64
N GLU A 562 4.90 -30.99 6.47
CA GLU A 562 5.50 -32.26 6.04
C GLU A 562 4.46 -33.26 5.49
N ARG A 563 3.23 -33.22 6.00
CA ARG A 563 2.12 -34.07 5.56
C ARG A 563 1.36 -33.51 4.36
N THR A 564 1.57 -32.25 4.01
CA THR A 564 0.81 -31.59 2.93
C THR A 564 1.28 -32.13 1.58
N GLU A 565 0.35 -32.70 0.81
CA GLU A 565 0.66 -33.20 -0.53
C GLU A 565 0.69 -32.07 -1.58
N PRO A 566 1.63 -32.10 -2.54
CA PRO A 566 1.77 -31.08 -3.58
C PRO A 566 0.51 -30.90 -4.43
N GLY A 567 -0.20 -31.99 -4.72
CA GLY A 567 -1.45 -31.97 -5.49
C GLY A 567 -2.57 -31.20 -4.79
N ALA A 568 -2.61 -31.19 -3.46
CA ALA A 568 -3.62 -30.47 -2.68
C ALA A 568 -3.44 -28.94 -2.76
N ALA A 569 -2.20 -28.45 -2.91
CA ALA A 569 -1.91 -27.03 -3.09
C ALA A 569 -2.18 -26.55 -4.54
N LEU A 570 -1.99 -27.43 -5.53
CA LEU A 570 -2.16 -27.11 -6.96
C LEU A 570 -3.62 -27.21 -7.43
N ALA A 571 -4.44 -28.10 -6.87
CA ALA A 571 -5.86 -28.28 -7.25
C ALA A 571 -6.76 -27.06 -6.92
N VAL A 572 -6.21 -26.04 -6.26
CA VAL A 572 -6.92 -24.87 -5.75
C VAL A 572 -6.94 -23.69 -6.73
N ASN A 573 -6.00 -23.64 -7.69
CA ASN A 573 -5.88 -22.58 -8.72
C ASN A 573 -6.46 -23.02 -10.07
#